data_AF-A0A6G5R2J8-F1
#
_entry.id   AF-A0A6G5R2J8-F1
#
_cell.length_a   1.000
_cell.length_b   1.000
_cell.length_c   1.000
_cell.angle_alpha   90.00
_cell.angle_beta   90.00
_cell.angle_gamma   90.00
#
_symmetry.space_group_name_H-M   'P 1'
#
loop_
_entity.id
_entity.type
_entity.pdbx_description
1 polymer ?
#
loop_
_entity_poly.entity_id
_entity_poly.type
_entity_poly.pdbx_seq_one_letter_code
_entity_poly.pdbx_strand_id
1 'polypeptide(L)' 'MIENLITPEQFCLMYGVPIQTQAKWRMKKGDGIKLPYIKLGRRVFYKRDSIEALVNSLEVNSIASINTNTIKDKR' A
#
# COMPACT_ATOMS: atom_id res chain seq x y z
N MET A 1 2.22 3.12 -24.37
CA MET A 1 3.46 2.74 -23.67
C MET A 1 3.10 2.18 -22.30
N ILE A 2 3.73 1.08 -21.86
CA ILE A 2 3.45 0.36 -20.60
C ILE A 2 4.14 1.10 -19.42
N GLU A 3 4.07 2.43 -19.37
CA GLU A 3 4.93 3.24 -18.48
C GLU A 3 4.44 3.31 -17.03
N ASN A 4 3.20 2.90 -16.79
CA ASN A 4 2.54 3.03 -15.48
C ASN A 4 2.40 1.70 -14.75
N LEU A 5 2.94 0.61 -15.29
CA LEU A 5 2.92 -0.69 -14.62
C LEU A 5 4.28 -1.01 -14.02
N ILE A 6 4.31 -1.30 -12.73
CA ILE A 6 5.51 -1.74 -12.01
C ILE A 6 5.38 -3.19 -11.55
N THR A 7 6.50 -3.92 -11.56
CA THR A 7 6.58 -5.31 -11.08
C THR A 7 6.68 -5.37 -9.54
N PRO A 8 6.50 -6.55 -8.92
CA PRO A 8 6.81 -6.78 -7.51
C PRO A 8 8.21 -6.39 -7.07
N GLU A 9 9.21 -6.64 -7.92
CA GLU A 9 10.60 -6.25 -7.66
C GLU A 9 10.75 -4.73 -7.67
N GLN A 10 10.18 -4.06 -8.68
CA GLN A 10 10.19 -2.59 -8.74
C GLN A 10 9.45 -1.96 -7.57
N PHE A 11 8.28 -2.49 -7.19
CA PHE A 11 7.54 -2.01 -6.01
C PHE A 11 8.35 -2.19 -4.72
N CYS A 12 9.13 -3.28 -4.60
CA CYS A 12 10.04 -3.48 -3.47
C CYS A 12 11.18 -2.46 -3.46
N LEU A 13 11.80 -2.19 -4.62
CA LEU A 13 12.91 -1.25 -4.75
C LEU A 13 12.46 0.20 -4.49
N MET A 14 11.27 0.58 -4.95
CA MET A 14 10.77 1.96 -4.85
C MET A 14 10.19 2.29 -3.47
N TYR A 15 9.49 1.35 -2.83
CA TYR A 15 8.73 1.62 -1.59
C TYR A 15 9.18 0.77 -0.40
N GLY A 16 10.22 -0.06 -0.56
CA GLY A 16 10.77 -0.88 0.51
C GLY A 16 9.87 -2.02 0.99
N VAL A 17 8.77 -2.34 0.28
CA VAL A 17 7.82 -3.38 0.70
C VAL A 17 8.26 -4.76 0.16
N PRO A 18 8.61 -5.74 1.02
CA PRO A 18 9.08 -7.05 0.57
C PRO A 18 8.03 -7.81 -0.23
N ILE A 19 8.45 -8.55 -1.26
CA ILE A 19 7.55 -9.30 -2.18
C ILE A 19 6.57 -10.22 -1.43
N GLN A 20 7.01 -10.83 -0.33
CA GLN A 20 6.17 -11.70 0.52
C GLN A 20 5.06 -10.91 1.22
N THR A 21 5.36 -9.72 1.74
CA THR A 21 4.39 -8.78 2.31
C THR A 21 3.39 -8.33 1.25
N GLN A 22 3.88 -7.99 0.06
CA GLN A 22 3.01 -7.65 -1.07
C GLN A 22 2.03 -8.80 -1.39
N ALA A 23 2.51 -10.06 -1.40
CA ALA A 23 1.65 -11.23 -1.63
C ALA A 23 0.56 -11.36 -0.57
N LYS A 24 0.90 -11.18 0.72
CA LYS A 24 -0.07 -11.16 1.81
C LYS A 24 -1.12 -10.06 1.62
N TRP A 25 -0.70 -8.85 1.24
CA TRP A 25 -1.62 -7.72 1.01
C TRP A 25 -2.52 -7.92 -0.21
N ARG A 26 -2.06 -8.63 -1.26
CA ARG A 26 -2.91 -9.02 -2.40
C ARG A 26 -3.98 -10.04 -2.00
N MET A 27 -3.65 -10.95 -1.09
CA MET A 27 -4.54 -12.04 -0.66
C MET A 27 -5.50 -11.63 0.47
N LYS A 28 -5.27 -10.50 1.13
CA LYS A 28 -6.05 -10.10 2.30
C LYS A 28 -7.53 -9.85 1.94
N LYS A 29 -8.42 -10.41 2.77
CA LYS A 29 -9.88 -10.20 2.71
C LYS A 29 -10.31 -9.46 3.98
N GLY A 30 -11.20 -8.48 3.85
CA GLY A 30 -11.70 -7.67 4.98
C GLY A 30 -10.79 -6.49 5.34
N ASP A 31 -10.78 -6.11 6.61
CA ASP A 31 -10.17 -4.87 7.09
C ASP A 31 -8.64 -4.89 7.07
N GLY A 32 -8.06 -3.82 6.49
CA GLY A 32 -6.62 -3.56 6.42
C GLY A 32 -6.12 -3.28 5.01
N ILE A 33 -4.79 -3.24 4.85
CA ILE A 33 -4.15 -2.90 3.59
C ILE A 33 -4.49 -3.94 2.51
N LYS A 34 -5.19 -3.48 1.47
CA LYS A 34 -5.50 -4.24 0.27
C LYS A 34 -4.70 -3.68 -0.90
N LEU A 35 -3.73 -4.46 -1.38
CA LEU A 35 -2.85 -4.01 -2.46
C LEU A 35 -3.54 -4.21 -3.82
N PRO A 36 -3.87 -3.16 -4.59
CA PRO A 36 -4.47 -3.31 -5.91
C PRO A 36 -3.45 -3.87 -6.90
N TYR A 37 -3.84 -4.86 -7.70
CA TYR A 37 -2.93 -5.51 -8.65
C TYR A 37 -3.63 -5.94 -9.93
N ILE A 38 -2.85 -6.05 -11.00
CA ILE A 38 -3.27 -6.63 -12.29
C ILE A 38 -2.55 -7.96 -12.47
N LYS A 39 -3.31 -9.00 -12.83
CA LYS A 39 -2.76 -10.29 -13.20
C LYS A 39 -2.74 -10.42 -14.72
N LEU A 40 -1.55 -10.63 -15.29
CA LEU A 40 -1.36 -10.90 -16.71
C LEU A 40 -0.68 -12.26 -16.85
N GLY A 41 -1.49 -13.29 -17.08
CA GLY A 41 -1.04 -14.68 -17.06
C GLY A 41 -0.44 -15.08 -15.70
N ARG A 42 0.84 -15.46 -15.69
CA ARG A 42 1.60 -15.81 -14.47
C ARG A 42 2.24 -14.61 -13.78
N ARG A 43 2.19 -13.42 -14.38
CA ARG A 43 2.83 -12.21 -13.86
C ARG A 43 1.82 -11.33 -13.12
N VAL A 44 2.33 -10.60 -12.14
CA VAL A 44 1.61 -9.60 -11.37
C VAL A 44 2.24 -8.25 -11.64
N PHE A 45 1.39 -7.23 -11.78
CA PHE A 45 1.81 -5.84 -11.96
C PHE A 45 0.96 -4.93 -11.06
N TYR A 46 1.49 -3.75 -10.77
CA TYR A 46 0.78 -2.69 -10.07
C TYR A 46 0.73 -1.45 -10.92
N LYS A 47 -0.41 -0.76 -10.93
CA LYS A 47 -0.47 0.59 -11.47
C LYS A 47 0.21 1.54 -10.50
N ARG A 48 1.19 2.31 -10.95
CA ARG A 48 1.94 3.27 -10.13
C ARG A 48 0.99 4.21 -9.38
N ASP A 49 0.07 4.85 -10.09
CA ASP A 49 -0.90 5.81 -9.49
C ASP A 49 -1.76 5.17 -8.39
N SER A 50 -2.13 3.90 -8.54
CA SER A 50 -2.91 3.18 -7.52
C SER A 50 -2.08 2.85 -6.28
N ILE A 51 -0.79 2.61 -6.45
CA ILE A 51 0.14 2.40 -5.34
C ILE A 51 0.38 3.72 -4.61
N GLU A 52 0.62 4.82 -5.33
CA GLU A 52 0.81 6.14 -4.73
C GLU A 52 -0.41 6.57 -3.93
N ALA A 53 -1.62 6.40 -4.49
CA ALA A 53 -2.86 6.68 -3.77
C ALA A 53 -2.98 5.83 -2.48
N LEU A 54 -2.59 4.55 -2.54
CA LEU A 54 -2.57 3.68 -1.36
C LEU A 54 -1.58 4.19 -0.31
N VAL A 55 -0.33 4.45 -0.69
CA VAL A 55 0.71 4.96 0.22
C VAL A 55 0.26 6.27 0.88
N ASN A 56 -0.24 7.22 0.09
CA ASN A 56 -0.75 8.49 0.59
C ASN A 56 -1.88 8.28 1.62
N SER A 57 -2.79 7.34 1.38
CA SER A 57 -3.85 7.01 2.35
C SER A 57 -3.31 6.43 3.66
N LEU A 58 -2.19 5.71 3.63
CA LEU A 58 -1.56 5.14 4.83
C LEU A 58 -0.85 6.20 5.66
N GLU A 59 -0.21 7.17 5.01
CA GLU A 59 0.42 8.32 5.67
C GLU A 59 -0.62 9.22 6.36
N VAL A 60 -1.73 9.51 5.69
CA VAL A 60 -2.82 10.31 6.27
C VAL A 60 -3.43 9.63 7.50
N ASN A 61 -3.62 8.31 7.46
CA ASN A 61 -4.10 7.55 8.62
C ASN A 61 -3.09 7.55 9.79
N SER A 62 -1.79 7.62 9.49
CA SER A 62 -0.74 7.72 10.51
C SER A 62 -0.78 9.07 11.22
N ILE A 63 -0.99 10.17 10.49
CA ILE A 63 -1.12 11.53 11.05
C ILE A 63 -2.42 11.68 11.85
N ALA A 64 -3.53 11.15 11.34
CA ALA A 64 -4.82 11.19 12.04
C ALA A 64 -4.80 10.45 13.39
N SER A 65 -4.01 9.38 13.50
CA SER A 65 -3.87 8.60 14.74
C SER A 65 -3.00 9.29 15.81
N ILE A 66 -2.13 10.22 15.42
CA ILE A 66 -1.28 10.98 16.36
C ILE A 66 -2.09 12.10 17.05
N ASN A 67 -3.03 12.72 16.32
CA ASN A 67 -3.78 13.88 16.80
C ASN A 67 -4.91 13.55 17.80
N THR A 68 -5.24 12.28 18.03
CA THR A 68 -6.30 11.86 18.96
C THR A 68 -5.80 11.59 20.39
N ASN A 69 -4.48 11.54 20.60
CA ASN A 69 -3.88 11.23 21.90
C ASN A 69 -3.52 12.48 22.75
N THR A 70 -3.79 13.69 22.28
CA THR A 70 -3.42 14.95 22.96
C THR A 70 -4.56 15.62 23.74
N ILE A 71 -5.72 14.97 23.89
CA ILE A 71 -6.87 15.52 24.65
C ILE A 71 -7.38 14.47 25.66
N LYS A 72 -6.51 13.94 26.51
CA LYS A 72 -6.93 13.26 27.76
C LYS A 72 -5.93 13.53 28.87
N ASP A 73 -5.82 14.79 29.28
CA ASP A 73 -5.30 15.11 30.61
C ASP A 73 -5.97 16.38 31.15
N LYS A 74 -7.09 16.17 31.86
CA LYS A 74 -7.66 17.12 32.83
C LYS A 74 -8.85 16.47 33.55
N ARG A 75 -8.58 15.72 34.62
CA ARG A 75 -9.44 15.63 35.80
C ARG A 75 -8.60 15.34 37.02
#